data_AF-A0A7Z8KPH1-F1
#
_entry.id   AF-A0A7Z8KPH1-F1
#
_cell.length_a   1.000
_cell.length_b   1.000
_cell.length_c   1.000
_cell.angle_alpha   90.00
_cell.angle_beta   90.00
_cell.angle_gamma   90.00
#
_symmetry.space_group_name_H-M   'P 1'
#
loop_
_entity.id
_entity.type
_entity.pdbx_description
1 polymer ?
#
loop_
_entity_poly.entity_id
_entity_poly.type
_entity_poly.pdbx_seq_one_letter_code
_entity_poly.pdbx_strand_id
1 'polypeptide(L)'
;MRKTYKFRIYPNKPQQKQMERSLEICRQVYNRTLAERKTAYEERGEILSKYTLNKLLPEWKKENPEYKEVFSQTLQEVQERVDLAFKHFFRRVRNGEKPGYPRFKGKGWYDSFTYPQMGFKLEDNVLYLSKIGNVRVKVHREIEGDIKRIIVRRSACKKWYVSITTECEDIEIPERSMEHVVGIDMGLSSFATLSDGTSISNPRFFRLEEKELAKAQRKLSKTTKGSLERKKAIRVVQRVHERIANKRYDFIHQLSRQLVDEYSFIAFEDLNIKNMLKNHCLAKSISDAAWNMVISATKYKAESAGSLVALVNPANTSKMCSRCGLLVEKTLADRTHKCNSCGLVLDRDHNAAINILRLGLQSVGIKSVEAHGL
;
A
#
# COMPACT_ATOMS: atom_id res chain seq x y z
N MET A 1 -2.04 19.35 6.10
CA MET A 1 -1.75 18.01 5.48
C MET A 1 -1.71 16.86 6.51
N ARG A 2 -2.13 15.62 6.17
CA ARG A 2 -2.00 14.41 7.04
C ARG A 2 -0.85 13.49 6.64
N LYS A 3 0.09 13.22 7.57
CA LYS A 3 1.22 12.29 7.37
C LYS A 3 1.04 11.04 8.23
N THR A 4 1.65 9.92 7.82
CA THR A 4 1.69 8.70 8.66
C THR A 4 3.10 8.13 8.75
N TYR A 5 3.61 8.06 9.98
CA TYR A 5 4.93 7.54 10.31
C TYR A 5 4.80 6.09 10.81
N LYS A 6 5.65 5.20 10.32
CA LYS A 6 5.66 3.79 10.73
C LYS A 6 6.94 3.46 11.46
N PHE A 7 6.83 3.06 12.72
CA PHE A 7 7.96 2.71 13.57
C PHE A 7 7.86 1.29 14.10
N ARG A 8 9.03 0.74 14.42
CA ARG A 8 9.18 -0.55 15.09
C ARG A 8 9.03 -0.34 16.59
N ILE A 9 8.19 -1.16 17.25
CA ILE A 9 8.06 -1.14 18.72
C ILE A 9 8.54 -2.46 19.33
N TYR A 10 9.02 -2.38 20.57
CA TYR A 10 9.68 -3.46 21.30
C TYR A 10 9.00 -3.67 22.66
N PRO A 11 7.76 -4.19 22.69
CA PRO A 11 7.09 -4.54 23.94
C PRO A 11 7.83 -5.68 24.67
N ASN A 12 7.87 -5.60 26.00
CA ASN A 12 8.36 -6.69 26.85
C ASN A 12 7.36 -7.88 26.88
N LYS A 13 7.70 -8.99 27.55
CA LYS A 13 6.85 -10.20 27.55
C LYS A 13 5.44 -9.93 28.12
N PRO A 14 5.26 -9.28 29.29
CA PRO A 14 3.93 -8.90 29.79
C PRO A 14 3.13 -8.04 28.80
N GLN A 15 3.76 -7.02 28.22
CA GLN A 15 3.11 -6.14 27.24
C GLN A 15 2.69 -6.90 25.98
N GLN A 16 3.54 -7.81 25.47
CA GLN A 16 3.18 -8.66 24.33
C GLN A 16 1.95 -9.51 24.62
N LYS A 17 1.86 -10.10 25.82
CA LYS A 17 0.68 -10.87 26.26
C LYS A 17 -0.57 -9.98 26.27
N GLN A 18 -0.45 -8.77 26.84
CA GLN A 18 -1.56 -7.81 26.88
C GLN A 18 -1.99 -7.32 25.50
N MET A 19 -1.05 -7.10 24.58
CA MET A 19 -1.33 -6.70 23.20
C MET A 19 -1.97 -7.83 22.40
N GLU A 20 -1.52 -9.08 22.56
CA GLU A 20 -2.17 -10.23 21.93
C GLU A 20 -3.58 -10.47 22.48
N ARG A 21 -3.78 -10.26 23.78
CA ARG A 21 -5.09 -10.28 24.42
C ARG A 21 -6.00 -9.17 23.89
N SER A 22 -5.48 -7.96 23.73
CA SER A 22 -6.21 -6.84 23.13
C SER A 22 -6.67 -7.16 21.71
N LEU A 23 -5.82 -7.77 20.88
CA LEU A 23 -6.21 -8.23 19.53
C LEU A 23 -7.34 -9.25 19.56
N GLU A 24 -7.31 -10.18 20.51
CA GLU A 24 -8.36 -11.20 20.66
C GLU A 24 -9.70 -10.59 21.11
N ILE A 25 -9.67 -9.67 22.08
CA ILE A 25 -10.87 -8.93 22.49
C ILE A 25 -11.42 -8.11 21.31
N CYS A 26 -10.56 -7.41 20.56
CA CYS A 26 -10.99 -6.69 19.35
C CYS A 26 -11.60 -7.63 18.30
N ARG A 27 -11.07 -8.84 18.13
CA ARG A 27 -11.66 -9.85 17.24
C ARG A 27 -13.07 -10.27 17.70
N GLN A 28 -13.26 -10.48 19.00
CA GLN A 28 -14.55 -10.85 19.58
C GLN A 28 -15.57 -9.73 19.40
N VAL A 29 -15.21 -8.49 19.73
CA VAL A 29 -16.07 -7.32 19.52
C VAL A 29 -16.41 -7.12 18.04
N TYR A 30 -15.46 -7.30 17.13
CA TYR A 30 -15.72 -7.26 15.69
C TYR A 30 -16.78 -8.30 15.29
N ASN A 31 -16.61 -9.55 15.73
CA ASN A 31 -17.52 -10.64 15.38
C ASN A 31 -18.89 -10.44 16.00
N ARG A 32 -18.97 -10.03 17.27
CA ARG A 32 -20.23 -9.72 17.95
C ARG A 32 -20.98 -8.60 17.24
N THR A 33 -20.26 -7.54 16.84
CA THR A 33 -20.84 -6.42 16.07
C THR A 33 -21.36 -6.87 14.70
N LEU A 34 -20.62 -7.73 14.01
CA LEU A 34 -21.06 -8.29 12.73
C LEU A 34 -22.29 -9.19 12.90
N ALA A 35 -22.31 -10.03 13.94
CA ALA A 35 -23.45 -10.87 14.27
C ALA A 35 -24.69 -10.02 14.58
N GLU A 36 -24.56 -9.01 15.43
CA GLU A 36 -25.67 -8.12 15.81
C GLU A 36 -26.30 -7.43 14.58
N ARG A 37 -25.47 -6.89 13.68
CA ARG A 37 -25.98 -6.28 12.43
C ARG A 37 -26.69 -7.30 11.54
N LYS A 38 -26.17 -8.52 11.50
CA LYS A 38 -26.73 -9.60 10.68
C LYS A 38 -28.09 -10.03 11.25
N THR A 39 -28.15 -10.33 12.55
CA THR A 39 -29.36 -10.70 13.27
C THR A 39 -30.44 -9.61 13.18
N ALA A 40 -30.07 -8.34 13.42
CA ALA A 40 -31.03 -7.22 13.32
C ALA A 40 -31.65 -7.10 11.92
N TYR A 41 -30.86 -7.31 10.88
CA TYR A 41 -31.37 -7.27 9.51
C TYR A 41 -32.21 -8.52 9.17
N GLU A 42 -31.77 -9.71 9.56
CA GLU A 42 -32.46 -10.97 9.27
C GLU A 42 -33.79 -11.13 10.02
N GLU A 43 -33.85 -10.71 11.29
CA GLU A 43 -35.03 -10.89 12.14
C GLU A 43 -35.98 -9.68 12.11
N ARG A 44 -35.44 -8.46 12.02
CA ARG A 44 -36.22 -7.21 12.15
C ARG A 44 -36.20 -6.33 10.91
N GLY A 45 -35.41 -6.68 9.88
CA GLY A 45 -35.21 -5.81 8.71
C GLY A 45 -34.47 -4.51 9.03
N GLU A 46 -33.83 -4.40 10.20
CA GLU A 46 -33.26 -3.16 10.69
C GLU A 46 -31.79 -2.97 10.25
N ILE A 47 -31.46 -1.77 9.79
CA ILE A 47 -30.07 -1.38 9.52
C ILE A 47 -29.53 -0.62 10.73
N LEU A 48 -28.79 -1.32 11.59
CA LEU A 48 -28.17 -0.69 12.76
C LEU A 48 -27.07 0.29 12.36
N SER A 49 -27.15 1.50 12.92
CA SER A 49 -26.13 2.54 12.79
C SER A 49 -24.91 2.25 13.67
N LYS A 50 -23.76 2.86 13.36
CA LYS A 50 -22.57 2.87 14.23
C LYS A 50 -22.91 3.36 15.63
N TYR A 51 -23.71 4.42 15.75
CA TYR A 51 -24.06 5.01 17.05
C TYR A 51 -24.90 4.06 17.89
N THR A 52 -25.83 3.34 17.28
CA THR A 52 -26.63 2.31 17.94
C THR A 52 -25.75 1.18 18.46
N LEU A 53 -24.83 0.66 17.64
CA LEU A 53 -23.91 -0.41 18.04
C LEU A 53 -22.94 0.04 19.16
N ASN A 54 -22.48 1.28 19.12
CA ASN A 54 -21.64 1.85 20.17
C ASN A 54 -22.37 1.91 21.53
N LYS A 55 -23.69 2.13 21.54
CA LYS A 55 -24.51 2.15 22.77
C LYS A 55 -24.66 0.77 23.41
N LEU A 56 -24.40 -0.31 22.68
CA LEU A 56 -24.42 -1.68 23.21
C LEU A 56 -23.13 -2.07 23.94
N LEU A 57 -22.00 -1.40 23.66
CA LEU A 57 -20.71 -1.73 24.29
C LEU A 57 -20.72 -1.73 25.84
N PRO A 58 -21.38 -0.78 26.53
CA PRO A 58 -21.49 -0.81 27.99
C PRO A 58 -22.14 -2.09 28.52
N GLU A 59 -23.20 -2.56 27.87
CA GLU A 59 -23.88 -3.81 28.23
C GLU A 59 -23.00 -5.03 27.95
N TRP A 60 -22.34 -5.06 26.78
CA TRP A 60 -21.41 -6.13 26.44
C TRP A 60 -20.23 -6.23 27.43
N LYS A 61 -19.83 -5.12 28.04
CA LYS A 61 -18.81 -5.08 29.10
C LYS A 61 -19.33 -5.55 30.46
N LYS A 62 -20.65 -5.54 30.69
CA LYS A 62 -21.27 -6.14 31.88
C LYS A 62 -21.30 -7.65 31.72
N GLU A 63 -21.74 -8.14 30.56
CA GLU A 63 -21.78 -9.56 30.23
C GLU A 63 -20.38 -10.20 30.15
N ASN A 64 -19.43 -9.49 29.52
CA ASN A 64 -18.04 -9.92 29.41
C ASN A 64 -17.09 -8.85 29.98
N PRO A 65 -16.74 -8.97 31.28
CA PRO A 65 -15.86 -8.01 31.95
C PRO A 65 -14.46 -7.90 31.33
N GLU A 66 -13.98 -8.91 30.61
CA GLU A 66 -12.67 -8.89 29.94
C GLU A 66 -12.54 -7.73 28.94
N TYR A 67 -13.66 -7.24 28.39
CA TYR A 67 -13.66 -6.10 27.46
C TYR A 67 -13.15 -4.81 28.11
N LYS A 68 -13.14 -4.72 29.45
CA LYS A 68 -12.57 -3.58 30.20
C LYS A 68 -11.03 -3.57 30.19
N GLU A 69 -10.39 -4.68 29.79
CA GLU A 69 -8.93 -4.76 29.58
C GLU A 69 -8.46 -3.95 28.37
N VAL A 70 -9.35 -3.60 27.44
CA VAL A 70 -9.04 -2.79 26.24
C VAL A 70 -9.60 -1.39 26.41
N PHE A 71 -8.87 -0.40 25.90
CA PHE A 71 -9.30 0.99 25.93
C PHE A 71 -10.65 1.17 25.20
N SER A 72 -11.56 1.95 25.79
CA SER A 72 -12.95 2.06 25.34
C SER A 72 -13.08 2.53 23.89
N GLN A 73 -12.31 3.53 23.49
CA GLN A 73 -12.34 4.06 22.12
C GLN A 73 -11.72 3.09 21.11
N THR A 74 -10.80 2.24 21.54
CA THR A 74 -10.30 1.16 20.69
C THR A 74 -11.42 0.18 20.34
N LEU A 75 -12.26 -0.18 21.30
CA LEU A 75 -13.43 -1.04 21.01
C LEU A 75 -14.46 -0.37 20.11
N GLN A 76 -14.70 0.94 20.27
CA GLN A 76 -15.56 1.70 19.36
C GLN A 76 -14.98 1.75 17.93
N GLU A 77 -13.66 1.90 17.79
CA GLU A 77 -13.00 1.85 16.47
C GLU A 77 -13.14 0.48 15.82
N VAL A 78 -13.17 -0.62 16.59
CA VAL A 78 -13.47 -1.95 16.05
C VAL A 78 -14.85 -1.99 15.39
N GLN A 79 -15.86 -1.37 16.02
CA GLN A 79 -17.21 -1.30 15.46
C GLN A 79 -17.25 -0.42 14.20
N GLU A 80 -16.46 0.66 14.18
CA GLU A 80 -16.27 1.48 12.98
C GLU A 80 -15.66 0.70 11.81
N ARG A 81 -14.74 -0.24 12.07
CA ARG A 81 -14.22 -1.12 11.01
C ARG A 81 -15.30 -2.01 10.40
N VAL A 82 -16.26 -2.48 11.19
CA VAL A 82 -17.43 -3.22 10.66
C VAL A 82 -18.29 -2.30 9.81
N ASP A 83 -18.54 -1.08 10.28
CA ASP A 83 -19.30 -0.09 9.51
C ASP A 83 -18.67 0.27 8.16
N LEU A 84 -17.36 0.53 8.15
CA LEU A 84 -16.60 0.76 6.93
C LEU A 84 -16.65 -0.44 5.98
N ALA A 85 -16.60 -1.66 6.51
CA ALA A 85 -16.72 -2.88 5.69
C ALA A 85 -18.08 -2.95 4.98
N PHE A 86 -19.17 -2.63 5.67
CA PHE A 86 -20.51 -2.55 5.06
C PHE A 86 -20.63 -1.39 4.07
N LYS A 87 -20.12 -0.21 4.37
CA LYS A 87 -20.08 0.92 3.43
C LYS A 87 -19.38 0.55 2.12
N HIS A 88 -18.24 -0.12 2.20
CA HIS A 88 -17.53 -0.61 1.03
C HIS A 88 -18.29 -1.73 0.29
N PHE A 89 -18.97 -2.61 1.01
CA PHE A 89 -19.83 -3.64 0.42
C PHE A 89 -20.94 -2.99 -0.42
N PHE A 90 -21.74 -2.09 0.16
CA PHE A 90 -22.83 -1.43 -0.54
C PHE A 90 -22.35 -0.54 -1.69
N ARG A 91 -21.19 0.13 -1.54
CA ARG A 91 -20.58 0.88 -2.64
C ARG A 91 -20.32 -0.02 -3.85
N ARG A 92 -19.77 -1.21 -3.65
CA ARG A 92 -19.50 -2.16 -4.74
C ARG A 92 -20.77 -2.66 -5.39
N VAL A 93 -21.79 -2.96 -4.59
CA VAL A 93 -23.13 -3.34 -5.08
C VAL A 93 -23.68 -2.26 -6.02
N ARG A 94 -23.66 -0.99 -5.58
CA ARG A 94 -24.14 0.14 -6.39
C ARG A 94 -23.35 0.33 -7.70
N ASN A 95 -22.06 0.06 -7.67
CA ASN A 95 -21.19 0.19 -8.84
C ASN A 95 -21.26 -1.03 -9.80
N GLY A 96 -22.08 -2.05 -9.52
CA GLY A 96 -22.07 -3.30 -10.30
C GLY A 96 -20.77 -4.10 -10.20
N GLU A 97 -19.91 -3.80 -9.23
CA GLU A 97 -18.68 -4.54 -8.97
C GLU A 97 -18.99 -5.82 -8.17
N LYS A 98 -18.16 -6.87 -8.30
CA LYS A 98 -18.28 -8.09 -7.47
C LYS A 98 -18.16 -7.75 -5.97
N PRO A 99 -19.26 -7.75 -5.19
CA PRO A 99 -19.22 -7.31 -3.80
C PRO A 99 -18.81 -8.49 -2.90
N GLY A 100 -18.01 -8.20 -1.87
CA GLY A 100 -17.62 -9.20 -0.88
C GLY A 100 -18.25 -8.87 0.45
N TYR A 101 -19.17 -9.70 0.93
CA TYR A 101 -19.85 -9.49 2.21
C TYR A 101 -18.84 -9.50 3.38
N PRO A 102 -18.99 -8.64 4.40
CA PRO A 102 -18.13 -8.66 5.59
C PRO A 102 -18.12 -10.04 6.27
N ARG A 103 -16.93 -10.58 6.54
CA ARG A 103 -16.78 -11.93 7.11
C ARG A 103 -16.33 -11.91 8.57
N PHE A 104 -16.80 -12.89 9.34
CA PHE A 104 -16.29 -13.19 10.68
C PHE A 104 -14.78 -13.43 10.65
N LYS A 105 -14.11 -13.04 11.74
CA LYS A 105 -12.67 -13.16 11.92
C LYS A 105 -12.36 -14.39 12.78
N GLY A 106 -11.65 -15.35 12.19
CA GLY A 106 -11.10 -16.50 12.90
C GLY A 106 -9.99 -16.11 13.88
N LYS A 107 -9.68 -17.01 14.82
CA LYS A 107 -8.62 -16.80 15.82
C LYS A 107 -7.29 -16.46 15.13
N GLY A 108 -6.65 -15.38 15.56
CA GLY A 108 -5.38 -14.92 14.99
C GLY A 108 -5.48 -14.17 13.67
N TRP A 109 -6.67 -13.91 13.11
CA TRP A 109 -6.87 -13.12 11.88
C TRP A 109 -6.96 -11.61 12.12
N TYR A 110 -6.99 -11.20 13.39
CA TYR A 110 -7.02 -9.80 13.80
C TYR A 110 -5.61 -9.38 14.22
N ASP A 111 -5.02 -8.43 13.51
CA ASP A 111 -3.60 -8.08 13.63
C ASP A 111 -3.35 -6.61 13.99
N SER A 112 -4.38 -5.78 14.13
CA SER A 112 -4.18 -4.38 14.50
C SER A 112 -5.30 -3.83 15.36
N PHE A 113 -4.98 -2.90 16.26
CA PHE A 113 -5.95 -2.12 17.04
C PHE A 113 -5.55 -0.64 17.00
N THR A 114 -6.54 0.25 17.09
CA THR A 114 -6.34 1.69 16.90
C THR A 114 -6.68 2.44 18.18
N TYR A 115 -5.89 3.46 18.50
CA TYR A 115 -6.26 4.53 19.41
C TYR A 115 -6.62 5.76 18.57
N PRO A 116 -7.92 6.09 18.45
CA PRO A 116 -8.39 7.01 17.41
C PRO A 116 -8.10 8.48 17.69
N GLN A 117 -8.08 8.91 18.96
CA GLN A 117 -7.90 10.31 19.36
C GLN A 117 -7.15 10.49 20.69
N MET A 118 -7.27 9.56 21.64
CA MET A 118 -6.60 9.65 22.95
C MET A 118 -6.19 8.27 23.47
N GLY A 119 -5.61 8.24 24.68
CA GLY A 119 -5.14 7.01 25.31
C GLY A 119 -3.75 6.60 24.86
N PHE A 120 -2.98 7.53 24.30
CA PHE A 120 -1.58 7.36 23.96
C PHE A 120 -0.80 8.64 24.25
N LYS A 121 0.50 8.49 24.50
CA LYS A 121 1.47 9.59 24.61
C LYS A 121 2.81 9.11 24.09
N LEU A 122 3.51 9.91 23.29
CA LEU A 122 4.85 9.57 22.79
C LEU A 122 5.85 10.60 23.30
N GLU A 123 6.81 10.16 24.10
CA GLU A 123 7.90 10.98 24.66
C GLU A 123 9.19 10.17 24.64
N ASP A 124 10.31 10.76 24.22
CA ASP A 124 11.66 10.17 24.30
C ASP A 124 11.76 8.69 23.88
N ASN A 125 11.26 8.35 22.69
CA ASN A 125 11.22 6.97 22.17
C ASN A 125 10.37 5.98 23.00
N VAL A 126 9.53 6.47 23.89
CA VAL A 126 8.60 5.67 24.70
C VAL A 126 7.17 6.03 24.35
N LEU A 127 6.41 5.03 23.92
CA LEU A 127 5.00 5.16 23.62
C LEU A 127 4.18 4.59 24.77
N TYR A 128 3.56 5.47 25.55
CA TYR A 128 2.50 5.09 26.47
C TYR A 128 1.24 4.73 25.69
N LEU A 129 0.64 3.60 26.05
CA LEU A 129 -0.66 3.15 25.54
C LEU A 129 -1.57 2.79 26.72
N SER A 130 -2.76 3.37 26.77
CA SER A 130 -3.75 3.06 27.80
C SER A 130 -4.05 1.56 27.82
N LYS A 131 -4.08 0.99 29.03
CA LYS A 131 -4.22 -0.46 29.34
C LYS A 131 -3.04 -1.36 28.94
N ILE A 132 -1.97 -0.82 28.36
CA ILE A 132 -0.76 -1.58 28.00
C ILE A 132 0.49 -1.04 28.72
N GLY A 133 0.56 0.28 28.93
CA GLY A 133 1.69 0.97 29.55
C GLY A 133 2.74 1.45 28.53
N ASN A 134 3.96 1.67 29.03
CA ASN A 134 5.07 2.28 28.28
C ASN A 134 5.80 1.26 27.40
N VAL A 135 5.76 1.45 26.08
CA VAL A 135 6.38 0.56 25.10
C VAL A 135 7.53 1.29 24.40
N ARG A 136 8.72 0.68 24.35
CA ARG A 136 9.86 1.25 23.62
C ARG A 136 9.60 1.27 22.11
N VAL A 137 9.82 2.41 21.49
CA VAL A 137 9.73 2.67 20.05
C VAL A 137 11.13 2.94 19.52
N LYS A 138 11.43 2.48 18.30
CA LYS A 138 12.61 2.92 17.55
C LYS A 138 12.19 4.03 16.59
N VAL A 139 12.20 5.27 17.07
CA VAL A 139 12.01 6.46 16.24
C VAL A 139 13.33 6.70 15.51
N HIS A 140 13.28 6.69 14.18
CA HIS A 140 14.45 6.85 13.30
C HIS A 140 14.26 7.99 12.30
N ARG A 141 13.21 8.79 12.49
CA ARG A 141 12.89 10.01 11.76
C ARG A 141 11.99 10.86 12.66
N GLU A 142 12.15 12.16 12.58
CA GLU A 142 11.35 13.12 13.33
C GLU A 142 9.86 13.00 12.96
N ILE A 143 9.00 13.29 13.93
CA ILE A 143 7.55 13.23 13.77
C ILE A 143 7.06 14.67 13.76
N GLU A 144 6.71 15.15 12.58
CA GLU A 144 6.17 16.50 12.40
C GLU A 144 4.66 16.51 12.65
N GLY A 145 4.20 17.59 13.30
CA GLY A 145 2.79 17.90 13.54
C GLY A 145 2.15 17.14 14.70
N ASP A 146 0.86 17.41 14.91
CA ASP A 146 0.09 16.86 16.00
C ASP A 146 -0.25 15.40 15.77
N ILE A 147 0.02 14.55 16.75
CA ILE A 147 -0.40 13.15 16.69
C ILE A 147 -1.92 13.06 16.89
N LYS A 148 -2.65 12.72 15.83
CA LYS A 148 -4.11 12.54 15.89
C LYS A 148 -4.53 11.10 16.15
N ARG A 149 -3.77 10.11 15.65
CA ARG A 149 -4.16 8.70 15.73
C ARG A 149 -2.96 7.78 15.77
N ILE A 150 -3.08 6.70 16.54
CA ILE A 150 -2.07 5.63 16.58
C ILE A 150 -2.70 4.28 16.25
N ILE A 151 -2.08 3.54 15.34
CA ILE A 151 -2.47 2.16 14.99
C ILE A 151 -1.33 1.22 15.36
N VAL A 152 -1.62 0.29 16.27
CA VAL A 152 -0.67 -0.75 16.66
C VAL A 152 -0.97 -2.00 15.84
N ARG A 153 0.05 -2.54 15.15
CA ARG A 153 -0.09 -3.70 14.26
C ARG A 153 0.96 -4.76 14.53
N ARG A 154 0.51 -6.02 14.58
CA ARG A 154 1.35 -7.22 14.57
C ARG A 154 1.62 -7.65 13.12
N SER A 155 2.88 -7.86 12.77
CA SER A 155 3.25 -8.49 11.50
C SER A 155 3.13 -10.01 11.58
N ALA A 156 3.12 -10.66 10.41
CA ALA A 156 3.12 -12.11 10.31
C ALA A 156 4.26 -12.77 11.11
N CYS A 157 5.44 -12.13 11.17
CA CYS A 157 6.59 -12.57 11.96
C CYS A 157 6.49 -12.26 13.46
N LYS A 158 5.30 -11.95 13.99
CA LYS A 158 5.07 -11.56 15.41
C LYS A 158 5.81 -10.30 15.83
N LYS A 159 6.15 -9.48 14.85
CA LYS A 159 6.82 -8.21 15.02
C LYS A 159 5.77 -7.10 15.17
N TRP A 160 5.78 -6.34 16.28
CA TRP A 160 4.91 -5.18 16.51
C TRP A 160 5.40 -3.85 15.89
N TYR A 161 4.52 -3.16 15.17
CA TYR A 161 4.77 -1.85 14.60
C TYR A 161 3.70 -0.87 15.07
N VAL A 162 4.06 0.40 15.10
CA VAL A 162 3.13 1.49 15.33
C VAL A 162 3.08 2.37 14.10
N SER A 163 1.88 2.71 13.64
CA SER A 163 1.64 3.74 12.64
C SER A 163 1.05 4.95 13.35
N ILE A 164 1.74 6.07 13.28
CA ILE A 164 1.40 7.34 13.94
C ILE A 164 0.93 8.28 12.85
N THR A 165 -0.36 8.60 12.84
CA THR A 165 -0.93 9.57 11.92
C THR A 165 -0.88 10.94 12.57
N THR A 166 -0.22 11.87 11.91
CA THR A 166 -0.13 13.26 12.33
C THR A 166 -0.89 14.17 11.38
N GLU A 167 -1.29 15.31 11.92
CA GLU A 167 -1.83 16.44 11.17
C GLU A 167 -0.83 17.58 11.33
N CYS A 168 -0.29 18.03 10.21
CA CYS A 168 0.61 19.17 10.14
C CYS A 168 -0.15 20.32 9.48
N GLU A 169 0.21 21.54 9.85
CA GLU A 169 -0.17 22.73 9.09
C GLU A 169 0.24 22.55 7.62
N ASP A 170 -0.45 23.25 6.73
CA ASP A 170 -0.15 23.17 5.31
C ASP A 170 1.24 23.77 5.10
N ILE A 171 2.18 22.89 4.76
CA ILE A 171 3.56 23.27 4.46
C ILE A 171 3.52 24.03 3.14
N GLU A 172 4.16 25.18 3.07
CA GLU A 172 4.37 25.89 1.81
C GLU A 172 5.03 24.93 0.82
N ILE A 173 4.29 24.59 -0.22
CA ILE A 173 4.76 23.69 -1.26
C ILE A 173 5.72 24.50 -2.12
N PRO A 174 7.01 24.11 -2.27
CA PRO A 174 7.95 24.86 -3.07
C PRO A 174 7.45 24.97 -4.51
N GLU A 175 7.42 26.18 -5.07
CA GLU A 175 7.21 26.32 -6.51
C GLU A 175 8.43 25.72 -7.24
N ARG A 176 8.17 24.77 -8.14
CA ARG A 176 9.21 24.17 -8.98
C ARG A 176 9.03 24.58 -10.43
N SER A 177 10.13 25.01 -11.05
CA SER A 177 10.18 25.25 -12.49
C SER A 177 9.93 23.94 -13.25
N MET A 178 9.18 24.01 -14.35
CA MET A 178 8.90 22.86 -15.24
C MET A 178 10.06 22.57 -16.20
N GLU A 179 11.30 22.67 -15.71
CA GLU A 179 12.51 22.49 -16.54
C GLU A 179 12.91 21.02 -16.63
N HIS A 180 12.80 20.29 -15.52
CA HIS A 180 13.19 18.89 -15.43
C HIS A 180 11.96 17.97 -15.47
N VAL A 181 11.65 17.48 -16.66
CA VAL A 181 10.46 16.67 -16.93
C VAL A 181 10.83 15.27 -17.43
N VAL A 182 10.09 14.25 -17.00
CA VAL A 182 10.38 12.86 -17.42
C VAL A 182 9.12 12.03 -17.65
N GLY A 183 9.13 11.25 -18.72
CA GLY A 183 8.17 10.18 -18.95
C GLY A 183 8.77 8.83 -18.60
N ILE A 184 7.98 7.96 -17.96
CA ILE A 184 8.45 6.70 -17.41
C ILE A 184 7.61 5.56 -17.99
N ASP A 185 8.23 4.76 -18.86
CA ASP A 185 7.68 3.49 -19.33
C ASP A 185 8.07 2.37 -18.36
N MET A 186 7.10 1.59 -17.86
CA MET A 186 7.33 0.57 -16.83
C MET A 186 7.24 -0.84 -17.40
N GLY A 187 8.30 -1.62 -17.19
CA GLY A 187 8.48 -2.92 -17.83
C GLY A 187 8.79 -4.08 -16.87
N LEU A 188 8.86 -5.28 -17.46
CA LEU A 188 9.35 -6.50 -16.78
C LEU A 188 10.82 -6.83 -17.13
N SER A 189 11.30 -6.36 -18.30
CA SER A 189 12.69 -6.53 -18.74
C SER A 189 13.61 -5.64 -17.91
N SER A 190 13.51 -4.32 -18.11
CA SER A 190 13.89 -3.29 -17.14
C SER A 190 12.72 -3.04 -16.18
N PHE A 191 12.96 -2.40 -15.03
CA PHE A 191 11.89 -1.94 -14.16
C PHE A 191 11.16 -0.76 -14.78
N ALA A 192 11.93 0.19 -15.31
CA ALA A 192 11.45 1.34 -16.03
C ALA A 192 12.49 1.86 -17.03
N THR A 193 12.03 2.52 -18.07
CA THR A 193 12.84 3.27 -19.04
C THR A 193 12.35 4.71 -19.04
N LEU A 194 13.27 5.66 -18.91
CA LEU A 194 12.98 7.09 -18.84
C LEU A 194 13.08 7.74 -20.22
N SER A 195 12.41 8.88 -20.41
CA SER A 195 12.41 9.62 -21.67
C SER A 195 13.79 10.20 -22.04
N ASP A 196 14.69 10.36 -21.07
CA ASP A 196 16.09 10.73 -21.29
C ASP A 196 16.98 9.54 -21.75
N GLY A 197 16.41 8.34 -21.84
CA GLY A 197 17.11 7.12 -22.25
C GLY A 197 17.66 6.28 -21.09
N THR A 198 17.58 6.77 -19.84
CA THR A 198 18.02 6.03 -18.66
C THR A 198 17.16 4.78 -18.46
N SER A 199 17.81 3.63 -18.23
CA SER A 199 17.12 2.37 -17.92
C SER A 199 17.34 1.98 -16.46
N ILE A 200 16.25 1.81 -15.72
CA ILE A 200 16.26 1.36 -14.34
C ILE A 200 16.15 -0.17 -14.33
N SER A 201 17.14 -0.84 -13.77
CA SER A 201 17.16 -2.31 -13.69
C SER A 201 16.02 -2.86 -12.80
N ASN A 202 15.51 -4.05 -13.14
CA ASN A 202 14.52 -4.74 -12.31
C ASN A 202 15.21 -5.68 -11.31
N PRO A 203 15.15 -5.41 -9.99
CA PRO A 203 15.83 -6.24 -9.00
C PRO A 203 15.27 -7.67 -8.87
N ARG A 204 14.02 -7.90 -9.29
CA ARG A 204 13.34 -9.22 -9.27
C ARG A 204 13.49 -9.96 -7.94
N PHE A 205 13.29 -9.26 -6.82
CA PHE A 205 13.53 -9.76 -5.46
C PHE A 205 12.86 -11.10 -5.17
N PHE A 206 11.63 -11.32 -5.66
CA PHE A 206 10.94 -12.60 -5.47
C PHE A 206 11.66 -13.73 -6.19
N ARG A 207 12.12 -13.52 -7.44
CA ARG A 207 12.80 -14.56 -8.24
C ARG A 207 14.11 -15.00 -7.58
N LEU A 208 14.85 -14.04 -7.01
CA LEU A 208 16.11 -14.33 -6.30
C LEU A 208 15.88 -15.21 -5.06
N GLU A 209 14.81 -14.98 -4.31
CA GLU A 209 14.50 -15.75 -3.09
C GLU A 209 13.52 -16.92 -3.33
N GLU A 210 13.15 -17.18 -4.58
CA GLU A 210 12.14 -18.17 -4.93
C GLU A 210 12.54 -19.59 -4.48
N LYS A 211 13.80 -19.98 -4.70
CA LYS A 211 14.30 -21.31 -4.32
C LYS A 211 14.17 -21.53 -2.82
N GLU A 212 14.55 -20.54 -2.02
CA GLU A 212 14.46 -20.59 -0.56
C GLU A 212 13.00 -20.59 -0.08
N LEU A 213 12.14 -19.79 -0.71
CA LEU A 213 10.71 -19.78 -0.41
C LEU A 213 10.08 -21.15 -0.71
N ALA A 214 10.38 -21.73 -1.88
CA ALA A 214 9.89 -23.05 -2.27
C ALA A 214 10.35 -24.14 -1.31
N LYS A 215 11.62 -24.11 -0.88
CA LYS A 215 12.17 -25.03 0.13
C LYS A 215 11.41 -24.91 1.46
N ALA A 216 11.19 -23.68 1.94
CA ALA A 216 10.44 -23.43 3.16
C ALA A 216 8.97 -23.90 3.06
N GLN A 217 8.32 -23.66 1.92
CA GLN A 217 6.95 -24.08 1.64
C GLN A 217 6.82 -25.60 1.56
N ARG A 218 7.75 -26.31 0.89
CA ARG A 218 7.78 -27.78 0.86
C ARG A 218 7.90 -28.37 2.26
N LYS A 219 8.81 -27.83 3.09
CA LYS A 219 8.94 -28.25 4.49
C LYS A 219 7.64 -28.02 5.26
N LEU A 220 7.00 -26.87 5.09
CA LEU A 220 5.70 -26.59 5.71
C LEU A 220 4.62 -27.58 5.27
N SER A 221 4.55 -27.92 3.98
CA SER A 221 3.56 -28.85 3.43
C SER A 221 3.65 -30.24 4.09
N LYS A 222 4.88 -30.72 4.31
CA LYS A 222 5.15 -32.03 4.96
C LYS A 222 4.89 -32.05 6.47
N THR A 223 4.73 -30.90 7.13
CA THR A 223 4.49 -30.86 8.58
C THR A 223 3.02 -31.04 8.95
N THR A 224 2.76 -31.89 9.95
CA THR A 224 1.43 -32.18 10.48
C THR A 224 0.68 -30.91 10.90
N LYS A 225 -0.60 -30.80 10.52
CA LYS A 225 -1.45 -29.67 10.90
C LYS A 225 -1.54 -29.56 12.42
N GLY A 226 -1.45 -28.35 12.95
CA GLY A 226 -1.53 -28.08 14.39
C GLY A 226 -0.24 -28.23 15.20
N SER A 227 0.79 -28.92 14.68
CA SER A 227 2.02 -29.20 15.44
C SER A 227 2.86 -27.95 15.73
N LEU A 228 3.73 -28.04 16.75
CA LEU A 228 4.68 -26.97 17.08
C LEU A 228 5.69 -26.75 15.95
N GLU A 229 6.08 -27.82 15.27
CA GLU A 229 6.96 -27.86 14.10
C GLU A 229 6.32 -27.08 12.95
N ARG A 230 5.02 -27.27 12.70
CA ARG A 230 4.29 -26.49 11.70
C ARG A 230 4.28 -25.01 12.04
N LYS A 231 4.06 -24.64 13.31
CA LYS A 231 4.15 -23.23 13.76
C LYS A 231 5.56 -22.65 13.55
N LYS A 232 6.61 -23.45 13.67
CA LYS A 232 8.00 -23.04 13.35
C LYS A 232 8.18 -22.88 11.84
N ALA A 233 7.69 -23.83 11.02
CA ALA A 233 7.78 -23.79 9.56
C ALA A 233 7.01 -22.60 8.95
N ILE A 234 5.80 -22.30 9.44
CA ILE A 234 5.03 -21.12 9.05
C ILE A 234 5.84 -19.84 9.29
N ARG A 235 6.50 -19.73 10.45
CA ARG A 235 7.34 -18.57 10.77
C ARG A 235 8.51 -18.42 9.80
N VAL A 236 9.12 -19.52 9.33
CA VAL A 236 10.20 -19.45 8.33
C VAL A 236 9.66 -18.89 7.01
N VAL A 237 8.53 -19.42 6.52
CA VAL A 237 7.89 -18.92 5.29
C VAL A 237 7.52 -17.43 5.42
N GLN A 238 6.96 -17.03 6.56
CA GLN A 238 6.62 -15.62 6.84
C GLN A 238 7.84 -14.71 6.84
N ARG A 239 8.99 -15.16 7.37
CA ARG A 239 10.24 -14.38 7.35
C ARG A 239 10.75 -14.14 5.93
N VAL A 240 10.69 -15.16 5.06
CA VAL A 240 11.10 -15.01 3.66
C VAL A 240 10.19 -14.00 2.95
N HIS A 241 8.87 -14.11 3.11
CA HIS A 241 7.94 -13.13 2.56
C HIS A 241 8.16 -11.71 3.12
N GLU A 242 8.38 -11.56 4.43
CA GLU A 242 8.66 -10.26 5.06
C GLU A 242 9.94 -9.65 4.50
N ARG A 243 10.98 -10.46 4.27
CA ARG A 243 12.24 -9.98 3.67
C ARG A 243 12.05 -9.48 2.24
N ILE A 244 11.36 -10.25 1.38
CA ILE A 244 11.06 -9.84 -0.01
C ILE A 244 10.25 -8.53 0.00
N ALA A 245 9.23 -8.44 0.84
CA ALA A 245 8.40 -7.23 0.96
C ALA A 245 9.22 -6.02 1.41
N ASN A 246 10.14 -6.19 2.37
CA ASN A 246 11.00 -5.11 2.85
C ASN A 246 12.00 -4.65 1.78
N LYS A 247 12.66 -5.56 1.05
CA LYS A 247 13.58 -5.21 -0.05
C LYS A 247 12.85 -4.42 -1.15
N ARG A 248 11.65 -4.87 -1.51
CA ARG A 248 10.80 -4.18 -2.47
C ARG A 248 10.41 -2.79 -1.99
N TYR A 249 9.98 -2.67 -0.75
CA TYR A 249 9.61 -1.40 -0.15
C TYR A 249 10.79 -0.41 -0.13
N ASP A 250 11.98 -0.88 0.25
CA ASP A 250 13.20 -0.08 0.26
C ASP A 250 13.56 0.45 -1.15
N PHE A 251 13.65 -0.45 -2.13
CA PHE A 251 13.91 -0.07 -3.54
C PHE A 251 12.92 0.98 -4.06
N ILE A 252 11.62 0.78 -3.83
CA ILE A 252 10.58 1.70 -4.28
C ILE A 252 10.73 3.07 -3.61
N HIS A 253 11.04 3.10 -2.32
CA HIS A 253 11.21 4.34 -1.59
C HIS A 253 12.48 5.09 -1.99
N GLN A 254 13.57 4.40 -2.32
CA GLN A 254 14.77 5.03 -2.86
C GLN A 254 14.49 5.59 -4.25
N LEU A 255 13.93 4.78 -5.16
CA LEU A 255 13.63 5.19 -6.52
C LEU A 255 12.65 6.37 -6.58
N SER A 256 11.53 6.31 -5.85
CA SER A 256 10.57 7.43 -5.82
C SER A 256 11.13 8.68 -5.15
N ARG A 257 12.14 8.59 -4.27
CA ARG A 257 12.81 9.77 -3.73
C ARG A 257 13.73 10.38 -4.78
N GLN A 258 14.55 9.56 -5.43
CA GLN A 258 15.42 9.98 -6.55
C GLN A 258 14.62 10.70 -7.64
N LEU A 259 13.52 10.10 -8.12
CA LEU A 259 12.68 10.71 -9.17
C LEU A 259 12.14 12.08 -8.77
N VAL A 260 11.70 12.25 -7.51
CA VAL A 260 11.18 13.53 -7.02
C VAL A 260 12.29 14.52 -6.70
N ASP A 261 13.51 14.07 -6.40
CA ASP A 261 14.65 14.99 -6.27
C ASP A 261 15.06 15.58 -7.61
N GLU A 262 15.05 14.75 -8.65
CA GLU A 262 15.61 15.07 -9.98
C GLU A 262 14.62 15.77 -10.91
N TYR A 263 13.32 15.42 -10.85
CA TYR A 263 12.32 15.91 -11.79
C TYR A 263 11.21 16.68 -11.10
N SER A 264 10.79 17.79 -11.70
CA SER A 264 9.64 18.60 -11.28
C SER A 264 8.33 18.12 -11.90
N PHE A 265 8.37 17.42 -13.03
CA PHE A 265 7.22 16.76 -13.65
C PHE A 265 7.53 15.30 -14.00
N ILE A 266 6.68 14.38 -13.56
CA ILE A 266 6.86 12.94 -13.76
C ILE A 266 5.59 12.33 -14.34
N ALA A 267 5.66 11.79 -15.55
CA ALA A 267 4.55 11.08 -16.19
C ALA A 267 4.76 9.56 -16.12
N PHE A 268 3.75 8.84 -15.65
CA PHE A 268 3.70 7.37 -15.70
C PHE A 268 2.53 6.90 -16.57
N GLU A 269 2.62 5.69 -17.09
CA GLU A 269 1.46 4.99 -17.63
C GLU A 269 0.45 4.59 -16.53
N ASP A 270 -0.84 4.78 -16.81
CA ASP A 270 -1.95 4.26 -16.02
C ASP A 270 -2.19 2.78 -16.33
N LEU A 271 -1.26 1.93 -15.88
CA LEU A 271 -1.34 0.50 -16.10
C LEU A 271 -2.52 -0.12 -15.34
N ASN A 272 -3.40 -0.82 -16.06
CA ASN A 272 -4.45 -1.61 -15.43
C ASN A 272 -3.90 -2.93 -14.84
N ILE A 273 -3.15 -2.82 -13.75
CA ILE A 273 -2.47 -3.95 -13.10
C ILE A 273 -3.44 -5.07 -12.74
N LYS A 274 -4.66 -4.74 -12.32
CA LYS A 274 -5.69 -5.74 -11.98
C LYS A 274 -6.02 -6.63 -13.17
N ASN A 275 -6.16 -6.06 -14.36
CA ASN A 275 -6.38 -6.82 -15.58
C ASN A 275 -5.12 -7.59 -16.01
N MET A 276 -3.93 -6.98 -15.88
CA MET A 276 -2.67 -7.67 -16.22
C MET A 276 -2.41 -8.90 -15.33
N LEU A 277 -2.82 -8.88 -14.07
CA LEU A 277 -2.72 -10.01 -13.15
C LEU A 277 -3.64 -11.19 -13.52
N LYS A 278 -4.62 -11.01 -14.41
CA LYS A 278 -5.43 -12.13 -14.95
C LYS A 278 -4.61 -13.01 -15.90
N ASN A 279 -3.53 -12.49 -16.48
CA ASN A 279 -2.58 -13.30 -17.23
C ASN A 279 -1.70 -14.11 -16.25
N HIS A 280 -2.09 -15.36 -16.02
CA HIS A 280 -1.42 -16.23 -15.04
C HIS A 280 0.06 -16.49 -15.33
N CYS A 281 0.52 -16.37 -16.58
CA CYS A 281 1.93 -16.56 -16.95
C CYS A 281 2.82 -15.41 -16.43
N LEU A 282 2.31 -14.18 -16.43
CA LEU A 282 3.05 -12.98 -16.02
C LEU A 282 2.68 -12.47 -14.63
N ALA A 283 1.57 -12.93 -14.06
CA ALA A 283 1.01 -12.46 -12.80
C ALA A 283 2.05 -12.41 -11.67
N LYS A 284 2.95 -13.41 -11.63
CA LYS A 284 4.03 -13.49 -10.65
C LYS A 284 5.08 -12.38 -10.82
N SER A 285 5.54 -12.16 -12.04
CA SER A 285 6.53 -11.12 -12.34
C SER A 285 5.94 -9.72 -12.16
N ILE A 286 4.69 -9.51 -12.57
CA ILE A 286 3.94 -8.26 -12.34
C ILE A 286 3.77 -7.99 -10.85
N SER A 287 3.39 -9.01 -10.07
CA SER A 287 3.27 -8.90 -8.62
C SER A 287 4.61 -8.61 -7.94
N ASP A 288 5.72 -9.00 -8.55
CA ASP A 288 7.06 -8.70 -8.02
C ASP A 288 7.51 -7.28 -8.32
N ALA A 289 7.24 -6.79 -9.54
CA ALA A 289 7.57 -5.43 -9.96
C ALA A 289 6.81 -4.37 -9.15
N ALA A 290 5.54 -4.62 -8.81
CA ALA A 290 4.75 -3.76 -7.92
C ALA A 290 4.68 -2.26 -8.34
N TRP A 291 4.51 -1.98 -9.63
CA TRP A 291 4.47 -0.63 -10.20
C TRP A 291 3.53 0.35 -9.46
N ASN A 292 2.34 -0.09 -9.03
CA ASN A 292 1.42 0.76 -8.26
C ASN A 292 2.05 1.32 -6.98
N MET A 293 2.98 0.60 -6.36
CA MET A 293 3.66 1.08 -5.16
C MET A 293 4.64 2.20 -5.48
N VAL A 294 5.37 2.14 -6.62
CA VAL A 294 6.25 3.26 -7.03
C VAL A 294 5.45 4.48 -7.43
N ILE A 295 4.39 4.30 -8.22
CA ILE A 295 3.48 5.41 -8.59
C ILE A 295 2.92 6.08 -7.33
N SER A 296 2.39 5.28 -6.39
CA SER A 296 1.83 5.81 -5.14
C SER A 296 2.90 6.52 -4.30
N ALA A 297 4.11 5.97 -4.26
CA ALA A 297 5.23 6.55 -3.52
C ALA A 297 5.72 7.86 -4.11
N THR A 298 5.82 7.94 -5.44
CA THR A 298 6.18 9.16 -6.15
C THR A 298 5.10 10.23 -5.97
N LYS A 299 3.82 9.88 -6.09
CA LYS A 299 2.70 10.83 -5.92
C LYS A 299 2.74 11.59 -4.60
N TYR A 300 2.74 10.89 -3.45
CA TYR A 300 2.69 11.61 -2.17
C TYR A 300 3.99 12.38 -1.86
N LYS A 301 5.14 11.95 -2.41
CA LYS A 301 6.41 12.68 -2.27
C LYS A 301 6.45 13.92 -3.16
N ALA A 302 5.95 13.80 -4.38
CA ALA A 302 5.85 14.89 -5.33
C ALA A 302 4.93 15.99 -4.80
N GLU A 303 3.77 15.63 -4.23
CA GLU A 303 2.86 16.55 -3.55
C GLU A 303 3.57 17.34 -2.44
N SER A 304 4.43 16.68 -1.64
CA SER A 304 5.21 17.34 -0.59
C SER A 304 6.38 18.19 -1.11
N ALA A 305 6.81 17.98 -2.36
CA ALA A 305 7.99 18.62 -2.95
C ALA A 305 7.62 19.66 -4.03
N GLY A 306 6.34 19.91 -4.27
CA GLY A 306 5.86 20.79 -5.33
C GLY A 306 6.08 20.27 -6.74
N SER A 307 6.29 18.96 -6.87
CA SER A 307 6.40 18.29 -8.16
C SER A 307 5.05 17.73 -8.60
N LEU A 308 4.85 17.62 -9.90
CA LEU A 308 3.61 17.12 -10.48
C LEU A 308 3.78 15.69 -10.99
N VAL A 309 2.76 14.87 -10.75
CA VAL A 309 2.71 13.49 -11.26
C VAL A 309 1.47 13.29 -12.11
N ALA A 310 1.67 12.96 -13.39
CA ALA A 310 0.60 12.64 -14.32
C ALA A 310 0.51 11.13 -14.57
N LEU A 311 -0.72 10.62 -14.71
CA LEU A 311 -0.98 9.28 -15.20
C LEU A 311 -1.62 9.37 -16.58
N VAL A 312 -1.03 8.72 -17.57
CA VAL A 312 -1.48 8.78 -18.96
C VAL A 312 -2.00 7.44 -19.44
N ASN A 313 -2.91 7.47 -20.41
CA ASN A 313 -3.40 6.24 -21.02
C ASN A 313 -2.25 5.53 -21.79
N PRO A 314 -1.91 4.27 -21.48
CA PRO A 314 -0.84 3.53 -22.17
C PRO A 314 -1.19 3.12 -23.60
N ALA A 315 -2.42 3.37 -24.08
CA ALA A 315 -2.83 2.97 -25.41
C ALA A 315 -1.90 3.55 -26.50
N ASN A 316 -1.33 2.65 -27.31
CA ASN A 316 -0.47 2.96 -28.46
C ASN A 316 0.85 3.70 -28.15
N THR A 317 1.23 3.93 -26.88
CA THR A 317 2.47 4.65 -26.50
C THR A 317 3.71 4.03 -27.15
N SER A 318 3.80 2.69 -27.17
CA SER A 318 4.93 1.97 -27.78
C SER A 318 4.87 1.84 -29.31
N LYS A 319 3.70 2.03 -29.93
CA LYS A 319 3.49 1.98 -31.39
C LYS A 319 3.66 3.35 -32.05
N MET A 320 3.17 4.40 -31.41
CA MET A 320 3.27 5.77 -31.89
C MET A 320 4.74 6.19 -32.01
N CYS A 321 5.10 6.76 -33.15
CA CYS A 321 6.43 7.32 -33.33
C CYS A 321 6.55 8.61 -32.52
N SER A 322 7.53 8.65 -31.62
CA SER A 322 7.82 9.85 -30.83
C SER A 322 8.27 11.03 -31.69
N ARG A 323 8.79 10.82 -32.89
CA ARG A 323 9.15 11.92 -33.81
C ARG A 323 7.95 12.42 -34.62
N CYS A 324 7.30 11.57 -35.41
CA CYS A 324 6.26 12.01 -36.36
C CYS A 324 4.81 11.69 -35.98
N GLY A 325 4.57 11.01 -34.86
CA GLY A 325 3.22 10.67 -34.38
C GLY A 325 2.51 9.52 -35.11
N LEU A 326 3.05 9.04 -36.23
CA LEU A 326 2.46 7.90 -36.96
C LEU A 326 2.60 6.59 -36.17
N LEU A 327 1.59 5.73 -36.29
CA LEU A 327 1.60 4.41 -35.67
C LEU A 327 2.49 3.46 -36.48
N VAL A 328 3.43 2.82 -35.79
CA VAL A 328 4.25 1.75 -36.32
C VAL A 328 3.74 0.44 -35.74
N GLU A 329 3.17 -0.41 -36.60
CA GLU A 329 2.76 -1.75 -36.22
C GLU A 329 3.98 -2.59 -35.82
N LYS A 330 3.84 -3.28 -34.69
CA LYS A 330 4.89 -4.12 -34.11
C LYS A 330 4.32 -5.10 -33.10
N THR A 331 5.02 -6.20 -32.91
CA THR A 331 4.73 -7.25 -31.95
C THR A 331 5.42 -7.00 -30.60
N LEU A 332 5.22 -7.87 -29.61
CA LEU A 332 5.95 -7.82 -28.34
C LEU A 332 7.43 -8.26 -28.46
N ALA A 333 7.78 -8.98 -29.53
CA ALA A 333 9.15 -9.41 -29.79
C ALA A 333 10.01 -8.27 -30.33
N ASP A 334 9.40 -7.30 -31.01
CA ASP A 334 10.09 -6.14 -31.56
C ASP A 334 10.51 -5.19 -30.43
N ARG A 335 11.82 -5.14 -30.17
CA ARG A 335 12.45 -4.29 -29.15
C ARG A 335 12.99 -2.97 -29.70
N THR A 336 13.10 -2.84 -31.02
CA THR A 336 13.51 -1.60 -31.67
C THR A 336 12.29 -0.93 -32.31
N HIS A 337 12.09 0.36 -32.04
CA HIS A 337 11.18 1.20 -32.81
C HIS A 337 11.91 1.64 -34.08
N LYS A 338 11.43 1.22 -35.25
CA LYS A 338 11.89 1.71 -36.56
C LYS A 338 10.72 2.35 -37.31
N CYS A 339 10.75 3.65 -37.52
CA CYS A 339 9.71 4.37 -38.23
C CYS A 339 10.10 4.56 -39.71
N ASN A 340 9.36 3.92 -40.60
CA ASN A 340 9.62 4.00 -42.05
C ASN A 340 9.27 5.38 -42.65
N SER A 341 8.47 6.19 -41.96
CA SER A 341 8.06 7.51 -42.45
C SER A 341 9.09 8.61 -42.14
N CYS A 342 9.65 8.64 -40.93
CA CYS A 342 10.58 9.71 -40.51
C CYS A 342 12.00 9.22 -40.20
N GLY A 343 12.28 7.94 -40.44
CA GLY A 343 13.60 7.32 -40.23
C GLY A 343 14.02 7.14 -38.78
N LEU A 344 13.16 7.43 -37.79
CA LEU A 344 13.52 7.28 -36.38
C LEU A 344 13.82 5.82 -36.02
N VAL A 345 14.98 5.58 -35.43
CA VAL A 345 15.37 4.28 -34.86
C VAL A 345 15.74 4.48 -33.40
N LEU A 346 14.98 3.88 -32.49
CA LEU A 346 15.20 3.94 -31.04
C LEU A 346 14.89 2.59 -30.39
N ASP A 347 15.30 2.42 -29.13
CA ASP A 347 14.70 1.40 -28.28
C ASP A 347 13.19 1.63 -28.15
N ARG A 348 12.42 0.54 -28.13
CA ARG A 348 10.95 0.60 -28.07
C ARG A 348 10.46 1.27 -26.79
N ASP A 349 11.05 0.90 -25.65
CA ASP A 349 10.62 1.36 -24.33
C ASP A 349 11.04 2.83 -24.16
N HIS A 350 12.19 3.23 -24.72
CA HIS A 350 12.59 4.65 -24.80
C HIS A 350 11.61 5.49 -25.65
N ASN A 351 11.22 5.00 -26.83
CA ASN A 351 10.20 5.68 -27.64
C ASN A 351 8.86 5.80 -26.90
N ALA A 352 8.45 4.77 -26.16
CA ALA A 352 7.24 4.81 -25.34
C ALA A 352 7.35 5.86 -24.23
N ALA A 353 8.48 5.92 -23.53
CA ALA A 353 8.75 6.90 -22.48
C ALA A 353 8.63 8.35 -22.97
N ILE A 354 9.13 8.66 -24.18
CA ILE A 354 8.98 9.99 -24.80
C ILE A 354 7.49 10.31 -25.09
N ASN A 355 6.72 9.33 -25.58
CA ASN A 355 5.30 9.53 -25.81
C ASN A 355 4.50 9.71 -24.51
N ILE A 356 4.87 8.98 -23.46
CA ILE A 356 4.27 9.12 -22.12
C ILE A 356 4.51 10.52 -21.58
N LEU A 357 5.73 11.05 -21.71
CA LEU A 357 6.05 12.42 -21.34
C LEU A 357 5.16 13.41 -22.10
N ARG A 358 5.06 13.27 -23.43
CA ARG A 358 4.23 14.13 -24.28
C ARG A 358 2.78 14.15 -23.82
N LEU A 359 2.17 12.99 -23.62
CA LEU A 359 0.78 12.87 -23.14
C LEU A 359 0.62 13.45 -21.74
N GLY A 360 1.64 13.30 -20.89
CA GLY A 360 1.65 13.85 -19.55
C GLY A 360 1.59 15.37 -19.59
N LEU A 361 2.47 16.01 -20.35
CA LEU A 361 2.52 17.47 -20.48
C LEU A 361 1.22 18.03 -21.06
N GLN A 362 0.61 17.33 -22.03
CA GLN A 362 -0.71 17.70 -22.58
C GLN A 362 -1.81 17.65 -21.52
N SER A 363 -1.78 16.67 -20.61
CA SER A 363 -2.81 16.51 -19.57
C SER A 363 -2.81 17.63 -18.53
N VAL A 364 -1.68 18.31 -18.34
CA VAL A 364 -1.53 19.43 -17.41
C VAL A 364 -1.59 20.80 -18.07
N GLY A 365 -1.97 20.86 -19.37
CA GLY A 365 -2.22 22.11 -20.08
C GLY A 365 -0.96 22.91 -20.47
N ILE A 366 0.21 22.29 -20.45
CA ILE A 366 1.46 22.96 -20.86
C ILE A 366 1.49 23.05 -22.38
N LYS A 367 1.63 24.27 -22.90
CA LYS A 367 1.97 24.50 -24.32
C LYS A 367 3.31 23.80 -24.59
N SER A 368 3.30 22.86 -25.53
CA SER A 368 4.45 22.08 -25.97
C SER A 368 5.72 22.93 -26.06
N VAL A 369 6.79 22.49 -25.39
CA VAL A 369 8.14 23.02 -25.61
C VAL A 369 8.48 22.77 -27.07
N GLU A 370 8.61 23.84 -27.85
CA GLU A 370 9.03 23.75 -29.24
C GLU A 370 10.39 23.07 -29.30
N ALA A 371 10.48 21.99 -30.08
CA ALA A 371 11.76 21.39 -30.40
C ALA A 371 12.57 22.44 -31.19
N HIS A 372 13.53 23.09 -30.53
CA HIS A 372 14.49 23.94 -31.23
C HIS A 372 15.23 23.08 -32.25
N GLY A 373 14.97 23.39 -33.52
CA GLY A 373 15.54 22.70 -34.66
C GLY A 373 17.03 22.94 -34.78
N LEU A 374 17.72 21.90 -35.27
CA LEU A 374 18.86 22.01 -36.17
C LEU A 374 18.62 21.02 -37.32
#